data_AF-W4FK98-F1
#
_entry.id   AF-W4FK98-F1
#
_cell.length_a   1.000
_cell.length_b   1.000
_cell.length_c   1.000
_cell.angle_alpha   90.00
_cell.angle_beta   90.00
_cell.angle_gamma   90.00
#
_symmetry.space_group_name_H-M   'P 1'
#
loop_
_entity.id
_entity.type
_entity.pdbx_description
1 polymer ?
#
loop_
_entity_poly.entity_id
_entity_poly.type
_entity_poly.pdbx_seq_one_letter_code
_entity_poly.pdbx_strand_id
1 'polypeptide(L)'
;MQLCIALWCVASLTASSTSACTLVGVGPKATVDGSALVSTTMDSMWIPVDLRLVRVPALNHSAGAQRAVYNDALHHGYPRFVSTERGPGYLPLNGSNQTITTPLGTRSN
;
A
#
# COMPACT_ATOMS: atom_id res chain seq x y z
N MET A 1 -21.47 19.85 -39.53
CA MET A 1 -21.76 19.26 -38.19
C MET A 1 -21.17 17.87 -37.99
N GLN A 2 -21.06 17.01 -39.02
CA GLN A 2 -20.49 15.65 -38.89
C GLN A 2 -18.97 15.62 -38.57
N LEU A 3 -18.20 16.62 -39.03
CA LEU A 3 -16.73 16.64 -38.89
C LEU A 3 -16.25 16.94 -37.46
N CYS A 4 -17.05 17.68 -36.67
CA CYS A 4 -16.70 18.06 -35.31
C CYS A 4 -16.85 16.92 -34.30
N ILE A 5 -17.77 15.97 -34.57
CA ILE A 5 -18.05 14.83 -33.70
C ILE A 5 -16.90 13.80 -33.78
N ALA A 6 -16.38 13.55 -34.99
CA ALA A 6 -15.25 12.65 -35.19
C ALA A 6 -13.96 13.12 -34.48
N LEU A 7 -13.75 14.44 -34.43
CA LEU A 7 -12.57 15.03 -33.79
C LEU A 7 -12.59 14.90 -32.26
N TRP A 8 -13.79 14.91 -31.64
CA TRP A 8 -13.96 14.65 -30.21
C TRP A 8 -13.78 13.17 -29.83
N CYS A 9 -14.17 12.24 -30.72
CA CYS A 9 -13.94 10.81 -30.50
C CYS A 9 -12.46 10.42 -30.53
N VAL A 10 -11.65 11.05 -31.40
CA VAL A 10 -10.21 10.74 -31.49
C VAL A 10 -9.41 11.34 -30.33
N ALA A 11 -9.77 12.54 -29.87
CA ALA A 11 -9.09 13.19 -28.74
C ALA A 11 -9.31 12.49 -27.38
N SER A 12 -10.33 11.64 -27.26
CA SER A 12 -10.63 10.89 -26.04
C SER A 12 -9.78 9.62 -25.87
N LEU A 13 -9.02 9.22 -26.90
CA LEU A 13 -8.31 7.95 -26.94
C LEU A 13 -6.81 8.04 -26.60
N THR A 14 -6.37 9.16 -26.03
CA THR A 14 -5.04 9.24 -25.38
C THR A 14 -5.19 8.89 -23.91
N ALA A 15 -5.63 7.67 -23.61
CA ALA A 15 -5.57 7.14 -22.25
C ALA A 15 -4.10 6.87 -21.91
N SER A 16 -3.49 7.76 -21.14
CA SER A 16 -2.15 7.54 -20.60
C SER A 16 -2.19 6.33 -19.65
N SER A 17 -1.64 5.20 -20.09
CA SER A 17 -1.40 4.03 -19.23
C SER A 17 -0.21 4.33 -18.32
N THR A 18 -0.48 4.96 -17.18
CA THR A 18 0.51 5.13 -16.11
C THR A 18 0.45 3.92 -15.18
N SER A 19 1.61 3.36 -14.83
CA SER A 19 1.74 2.35 -13.77
C SER A 19 1.68 3.08 -12.43
N ALA A 20 0.49 3.22 -11.87
CA ALA A 20 0.28 3.91 -10.61
C ALA A 20 -0.93 3.36 -9.85
N CYS A 21 -0.85 3.38 -8.52
CA CYS A 21 -1.98 3.02 -7.67
C CYS A 21 -3.20 3.90 -7.97
N THR A 22 -4.38 3.28 -8.02
CA THR A 22 -5.66 3.96 -8.23
C THR A 22 -6.48 3.93 -6.95
N LEU A 23 -6.96 5.08 -6.48
CA LEU A 23 -7.85 5.18 -5.32
C LEU A 23 -9.30 5.40 -5.78
N VAL A 24 -10.24 4.67 -5.16
CA VAL A 24 -11.68 4.81 -5.40
C VAL A 24 -12.37 5.09 -4.08
N GLY A 25 -13.07 6.21 -4.00
CA GLY A 25 -13.92 6.59 -2.87
C GLY A 25 -15.38 6.67 -3.29
N VAL A 26 -16.28 6.09 -2.50
CA VAL A 26 -17.73 6.12 -2.74
C VAL A 26 -18.43 6.60 -1.47
N GLY A 27 -19.13 7.73 -1.57
CA GLY A 27 -19.88 8.29 -0.46
C GLY A 27 -21.16 7.49 -0.16
N PRO A 28 -21.71 7.60 1.06
CA PRO A 28 -22.86 6.79 1.49
C PRO A 28 -24.15 7.04 0.70
N LYS A 29 -24.27 8.17 -0.02
CA LYS A 29 -25.41 8.43 -0.92
C LYS A 29 -25.27 7.79 -2.30
N ALA A 30 -24.10 7.24 -2.61
CA ALA A 30 -23.80 6.61 -3.89
C ALA A 30 -23.72 5.08 -3.81
N THR A 31 -23.72 4.50 -2.61
CA THR A 31 -23.79 3.05 -2.38
C THR A 31 -25.23 2.59 -2.18
N VAL A 32 -25.52 1.33 -2.52
CA VAL A 32 -26.87 0.74 -2.40
C VAL A 32 -27.28 0.54 -0.93
N ASP A 33 -26.30 0.29 -0.05
CA ASP A 33 -26.52 -0.04 1.36
C ASP A 33 -26.27 1.15 2.31
N GLY A 34 -25.91 2.32 1.79
CA GLY A 34 -25.62 3.50 2.60
C GLY A 34 -24.23 3.50 3.24
N SER A 35 -23.37 2.52 2.95
CA SER A 35 -22.00 2.47 3.49
C SER A 35 -21.06 3.45 2.77
N ALA A 36 -20.02 3.93 3.44
CA ALA A 36 -18.92 4.62 2.78
C ALA A 36 -17.83 3.61 2.41
N LEU A 37 -17.32 3.68 1.17
CA LEU A 37 -16.27 2.78 0.68
C LEU A 37 -15.04 3.57 0.29
N VAL A 38 -13.86 3.07 0.68
CA VAL A 38 -12.57 3.54 0.21
C VAL A 38 -11.76 2.31 -0.17
N SER A 39 -11.23 2.29 -1.39
CA SER A 39 -10.37 1.20 -1.87
C SER A 39 -9.21 1.77 -2.68
N THR A 40 -8.15 0.98 -2.81
CA THR A 40 -6.99 1.31 -3.64
C THR A 40 -6.50 0.07 -4.35
N THR A 41 -5.99 0.22 -5.56
CA THR A 41 -5.11 -0.80 -6.15
C THR A 41 -3.71 -0.63 -5.57
N MET A 42 -2.97 -1.74 -5.50
CA MET A 42 -1.53 -1.75 -5.26
C MET A 42 -0.90 -2.40 -6.48
N ASP A 43 -0.52 -1.56 -7.44
CA ASP A 43 0.10 -1.98 -8.69
C ASP A 43 1.56 -2.30 -8.38
N SER A 44 1.80 -3.50 -7.82
CA SER A 44 3.12 -4.01 -7.48
C SER A 44 4.09 -3.70 -8.62
N MET A 45 5.16 -2.95 -8.33
CA MET A 45 6.05 -2.40 -9.37
C MET A 45 6.75 -3.50 -10.19
N TRP A 46 8.02 -3.78 -9.91
CA TRP A 46 8.80 -4.79 -10.63
C TRP A 46 8.89 -6.12 -9.88
N ILE A 47 8.38 -6.16 -8.64
CA ILE A 47 8.53 -7.30 -7.72
C ILE A 47 7.16 -7.61 -7.11
N PRO A 48 6.76 -8.90 -7.04
CA PRO A 48 5.55 -9.31 -6.33
C PRO A 48 5.58 -8.88 -4.86
N VAL A 49 4.47 -8.36 -4.36
CA VAL A 49 4.35 -7.92 -2.95
C VAL A 49 3.94 -9.10 -2.06
N ASP A 50 4.63 -9.29 -0.93
CA ASP A 50 4.21 -10.23 0.14
C ASP A 50 3.05 -9.62 0.95
N LEU A 51 1.85 -9.68 0.38
CA LEU A 51 0.62 -9.14 0.97
C LEU A 51 0.23 -9.91 2.24
N ARG A 52 0.02 -9.19 3.34
CA ARG A 52 -0.48 -9.74 4.61
C ARG A 52 -1.55 -8.85 5.21
N LEU A 53 -2.60 -9.48 5.73
CA LEU A 53 -3.53 -8.83 6.65
C LEU A 53 -3.09 -9.13 8.08
N VAL A 54 -2.45 -8.17 8.74
CA VAL A 54 -1.95 -8.31 10.11
C VAL A 54 -2.61 -7.28 11.02
N ARG A 55 -3.17 -7.74 12.13
CA ARG A 55 -3.61 -6.85 13.21
C ARG A 55 -2.40 -6.28 13.93
N VAL A 56 -2.31 -4.96 14.01
CA VAL A 56 -1.35 -4.26 14.88
C VAL A 56 -2.10 -3.86 16.17
N PRO A 57 -1.70 -4.37 17.36
CA PRO A 57 -2.29 -3.95 18.62
C PRO A 57 -2.06 -2.46 18.90
N ALA A 58 -2.91 -1.85 19.72
CA ALA A 58 -2.64 -0.50 20.24
C ALA A 58 -1.34 -0.51 21.06
N LEU A 59 -0.49 0.48 20.83
CA LEU A 59 0.79 0.67 21.51
C LEU A 59 0.79 2.05 22.17
N ASN A 60 1.41 2.14 23.36
CA ASN A 60 1.69 3.42 23.98
C ASN A 60 3.02 3.95 23.45
N HIS A 61 3.00 5.17 22.91
CA HIS A 61 4.20 5.84 22.43
C HIS A 61 4.52 7.02 23.35
N SER A 62 5.73 7.03 23.92
CA SER A 62 6.21 8.17 24.71
C SER A 62 6.34 9.42 23.84
N ALA A 63 6.32 10.61 24.46
CA ALA A 63 6.64 11.84 23.75
C ALA A 63 8.03 11.73 23.09
N GLY A 64 8.11 12.12 21.81
CA GLY A 64 9.34 12.02 21.02
C GLY A 64 9.69 10.61 20.53
N ALA A 65 8.85 9.59 20.76
CA ALA A 65 9.07 8.25 20.24
C ALA A 65 9.32 8.26 18.73
N GLN A 66 10.28 7.46 18.30
CA GLN A 66 10.65 7.30 16.89
C GLN A 66 10.23 5.89 16.42
N ARG A 67 9.95 5.75 15.13
CA ARG A 67 9.77 4.46 14.45
C ARG A 67 10.91 4.19 13.48
N ALA A 68 11.30 2.94 13.35
CA ALA A 68 12.22 2.50 12.31
C ALA A 68 11.66 2.77 10.89
N VAL A 69 12.52 3.22 9.99
CA VAL A 69 12.24 3.41 8.57
C VAL A 69 12.97 2.32 7.80
N TYR A 70 12.25 1.59 6.95
CA TYR A 70 12.79 0.48 6.17
C TYR A 70 12.81 0.82 4.69
N ASN A 71 13.71 0.17 3.95
CA ASN A 71 13.75 0.29 2.50
C ASN A 71 12.60 -0.52 1.90
N ASP A 72 11.59 0.16 1.40
CA ASP A 72 10.43 -0.47 0.77
C ASP A 72 10.88 -1.34 -0.42
N ALA A 73 11.70 -0.78 -1.32
CA ALA A 73 12.19 -1.45 -2.54
C ALA A 73 12.91 -2.79 -2.30
N LEU A 74 13.52 -2.97 -1.11
CA LEU A 74 14.18 -4.23 -0.74
C LEU A 74 13.26 -5.20 0.00
N HIS A 75 12.18 -4.73 0.62
CA HIS A 75 11.36 -5.51 1.55
C HIS A 75 9.89 -5.63 1.14
N HIS A 76 9.51 -5.16 -0.05
CA HIS A 76 8.17 -5.34 -0.62
C HIS A 76 7.81 -6.82 -0.87
N GLY A 77 8.79 -7.64 -1.23
CA GLY A 77 8.59 -9.03 -1.66
C GLY A 77 9.10 -10.07 -0.66
N TYR A 78 9.65 -11.16 -1.19
CA TYR A 78 10.32 -12.21 -0.42
C TYR A 78 11.85 -12.13 -0.64
N PRO A 79 12.71 -12.27 0.39
CA PRO A 79 12.40 -12.55 1.80
C PRO A 79 11.58 -11.44 2.46
N ARG A 80 10.62 -11.85 3.28
CA ARG A 80 9.61 -10.92 3.81
C ARG A 80 10.18 -9.94 4.82
N PHE A 81 9.52 -8.79 4.93
CA PHE A 81 9.74 -7.85 6.03
C PHE A 81 9.43 -8.48 7.40
N VAL A 82 10.37 -8.38 8.34
CA VAL A 82 10.29 -8.94 9.69
C VAL A 82 10.75 -7.90 10.72
N SER A 83 9.94 -7.69 11.77
CA SER A 83 10.19 -6.70 12.82
C SER A 83 9.56 -7.13 14.14
N THR A 84 10.21 -6.77 15.25
CA THR A 84 9.72 -6.97 16.62
C THR A 84 8.92 -5.77 17.15
N GLU A 85 8.91 -4.65 16.44
CA GLU A 85 8.34 -3.37 16.91
C GLU A 85 6.84 -3.19 16.59
N ARG A 86 6.25 -4.13 15.85
CA ARG A 86 4.85 -4.08 15.42
C ARG A 86 4.00 -5.08 16.21
N GLY A 87 3.39 -6.04 15.53
CA GLY A 87 2.60 -7.11 16.12
C GLY A 87 3.19 -8.49 15.85
N PRO A 88 2.66 -9.55 16.49
CA PRO A 88 3.14 -10.92 16.33
C PRO A 88 3.24 -11.41 14.88
N GLY A 89 2.38 -10.92 13.98
CA GLY A 89 2.44 -11.27 12.54
C GLY A 89 3.65 -10.73 11.78
N TYR A 90 4.50 -9.92 12.41
CA TYR A 90 5.77 -9.43 11.87
C TYR A 90 6.99 -10.14 12.45
N LEU A 91 6.82 -11.03 13.44
CA LEU A 91 7.94 -11.80 14.00
C LEU A 91 8.48 -12.83 13.00
N PRO A 92 9.75 -13.24 13.13
CA PRO A 92 10.27 -14.37 12.36
C PRO A 92 9.41 -15.61 12.56
N LEU A 93 9.15 -16.34 11.48
CA LEU A 93 8.45 -17.63 11.58
C LEU A 93 9.35 -18.64 12.29
N ASN A 94 8.78 -19.39 13.24
CA ASN A 94 9.49 -20.45 13.93
C ASN A 94 9.96 -21.52 12.92
N GLY A 95 11.22 -21.97 13.05
CA GLY A 95 11.82 -22.92 12.11
C GLY A 95 12.21 -22.33 10.75
N SER A 96 12.17 -21.00 10.58
CA SER A 96 12.66 -20.31 9.37
C SER A 96 14.01 -19.63 9.61
N ASN A 97 14.77 -19.40 8.53
CA ASN A 97 16.01 -18.60 8.55
C ASN A 97 15.74 -17.08 8.42
N GLN A 98 14.56 -16.61 8.83
CA GLN A 98 14.20 -15.20 8.76
C GLN A 98 14.95 -14.40 9.84
N THR A 99 15.60 -13.32 9.43
CA THR A 99 16.27 -12.38 10.31
C THR A 99 15.48 -11.09 10.44
N ILE A 100 15.70 -10.35 11.54
CA ILE A 100 15.10 -9.03 11.71
C ILE A 100 15.62 -8.10 10.62
N THR A 101 14.69 -7.42 9.93
CA THR A 101 15.03 -6.49 8.86
C THR A 101 15.84 -5.31 9.41
N THR A 102 16.94 -4.95 8.75
CA THR A 102 17.76 -3.80 9.13
C THR A 102 17.11 -2.49 8.67
N PRO A 103 16.90 -1.50 9.56
CA PRO A 103 16.35 -0.21 9.19
C PRO A 103 17.37 0.68 8.47
N LEU A 104 16.87 1.61 7.66
CA LEU A 104 17.63 2.71 7.08
C LEU A 104 17.92 3.84 8.09
N GLY A 105 17.10 3.91 9.14
CA GLY A 105 17.16 4.94 10.17
C GLY A 105 15.84 5.00 10.95
N THR A 106 15.60 6.12 11.62
CA THR A 106 14.37 6.35 12.41
C THR A 106 13.70 7.66 12.04
N ARG A 107 12.37 7.76 12.23
CA ARG A 107 11.59 9.00 12.06
C ARG A 107 10.62 9.16 13.22
N SER A 108 10.25 10.40 13.56
CA SER A 108 9.25 10.70 14.59
C SER A 108 7.95 9.95 14.28
N ASN A 109 7.37 9.32 15.31
CA ASN A 109 6.13 8.56 15.13
C ASN A 109 4.95 9.48 14.82
#